data_AF-A0AA97GYB3-F1
#
_entry.id   AF-A0AA97GYB3-F1
#
_cell.length_a   1.000
_cell.length_b   1.000
_cell.length_c   1.000
_cell.angle_alpha   90.00
_cell.angle_beta   90.00
_cell.angle_gamma   90.00
#
_symmetry.space_group_name_H-M   'P 1'
#
loop_
_entity.id
_entity.type
_entity.pdbx_description
1 polymer ?
#
loop_
_entity_poly.entity_id
_entity_poly.type
_entity_poly.pdbx_seq_one_letter_code
_entity_poly.pdbx_strand_id
1 'polypeptide(L)'
;MQVLLLIQSGAIAPQLPDSITLFKQQSIVDIDGKAYFFADYIGSKALVSDYNVDDYLASIAPKETQLIPVIIDNVAGQLEGYVNNENEYTVPQSSDAVIATGKLAIPDRKFKVPFKRVDTGRVQLMPAEVVEGVFTLPLKFETNGVWIVNQALINTDYEQDIFELTERKFSVI
;
A
#
# COMPACT_ATOMS: atom_id res chain seq x y z
N MET A 1 3.13 18.77 -26.32
CA MET A 1 1.74 18.28 -26.20
C MET A 1 1.78 16.77 -26.31
N GLN A 2 1.10 16.05 -25.44
CA GLN A 2 1.01 14.59 -25.54
C GLN A 2 0.01 14.21 -26.63
N VAL A 3 0.31 13.14 -27.37
CA VAL A 3 -0.54 12.63 -28.46
C VAL A 3 -0.65 11.12 -28.44
N LEU A 4 -1.82 10.62 -28.85
CA LEU A 4 -2.08 9.21 -29.14
C LEU A 4 -2.48 9.09 -30.60
N LEU A 5 -1.68 8.42 -31.41
CA LEU A 5 -1.94 8.23 -32.84
C LEU A 5 -2.18 6.76 -33.14
N LEU A 6 -3.31 6.43 -33.77
CA LEU A 6 -3.69 5.05 -34.07
C LEU A 6 -2.71 4.44 -35.07
N ILE A 7 -2.16 3.27 -34.74
CA ILE A 7 -1.32 2.50 -35.65
C ILE A 7 -2.23 1.63 -36.52
N GLN A 8 -2.32 1.97 -37.81
CA GLN A 8 -3.13 1.23 -38.78
C GLN A 8 -2.62 -0.22 -38.92
N SER A 9 -3.54 -1.20 -38.83
CA SER A 9 -3.18 -2.61 -38.94
C SER A 9 -2.55 -2.93 -40.30
N GLY A 10 -1.40 -3.58 -40.31
CA GLY A 10 -0.66 -3.93 -41.54
C GLY A 10 0.42 -2.92 -41.95
N ALA A 11 0.57 -1.81 -41.23
CA ALA A 11 1.70 -0.91 -41.41
C ALA A 11 2.97 -1.44 -40.72
N ILE A 12 4.12 -1.37 -41.41
CA ILE A 12 5.44 -1.73 -40.85
C ILE A 12 6.03 -0.66 -39.92
N ALA A 13 5.42 0.53 -39.86
CA ALA A 13 5.78 1.64 -38.98
C ALA A 13 4.58 2.59 -38.78
N PRO A 14 4.53 3.38 -37.68
CA PRO A 14 3.51 4.41 -37.48
C PRO A 14 3.56 5.45 -38.61
N GLN A 15 2.42 5.77 -39.22
CA GLN A 15 2.33 6.87 -40.18
C GLN A 15 2.18 8.18 -39.41
N LEU A 16 3.30 8.82 -39.13
CA LEU A 16 3.32 10.04 -38.35
C LEU A 16 3.02 11.27 -39.22
N PRO A 17 2.22 12.23 -38.72
CA PRO A 17 1.87 13.47 -39.43
C PRO A 17 3.04 14.47 -39.49
N ASP A 18 4.15 14.18 -38.79
CA ASP A 18 5.37 14.98 -38.83
C ASP A 18 6.63 14.12 -38.65
N SER A 19 7.80 14.75 -38.69
CA SER A 19 9.08 14.09 -38.43
C SER A 19 9.10 13.36 -37.09
N ILE A 20 9.45 12.08 -37.09
CA ILE A 20 9.62 11.24 -35.88
C ILE A 20 10.51 11.89 -34.82
N THR A 21 11.48 12.71 -35.22
CA THR A 21 12.41 13.40 -34.30
C THR A 21 11.71 14.42 -33.39
N LEU A 22 10.51 14.87 -33.76
CA LEU A 22 9.66 15.80 -33.01
C LEU A 22 8.74 15.11 -32.00
N PHE A 23 8.76 13.78 -31.93
CA PHE A 23 8.04 12.98 -30.95
C PHE A 23 9.05 12.46 -29.93
N LYS A 24 8.87 12.79 -28.64
CA LYS A 24 9.73 12.38 -27.52
C LYS A 24 8.95 11.41 -26.62
N GLN A 25 9.66 10.73 -25.72
CA GLN A 25 9.05 9.80 -24.76
C GLN A 25 8.06 8.82 -25.41
N GLN A 26 8.54 8.16 -26.47
CA GLN A 26 7.69 7.36 -27.35
C GLN A 26 7.41 5.99 -26.74
N SER A 27 6.18 5.51 -26.89
CA SER A 27 5.80 4.14 -26.57
C SER A 27 4.64 3.67 -27.46
N ILE A 28 4.46 2.35 -27.55
CA ILE A 28 3.27 1.75 -28.15
C ILE A 28 2.41 1.25 -27.01
N VAL A 29 1.13 1.63 -27.01
CA VAL A 29 0.17 1.32 -25.96
C VAL A 29 -1.04 0.63 -26.58
N ASP A 30 -1.65 -0.31 -25.86
CA ASP A 30 -2.89 -0.96 -26.29
C ASP A 30 -4.07 -0.29 -25.57
N ILE A 31 -5.06 0.14 -26.35
CA ILE A 31 -6.29 0.74 -25.85
C ILE A 31 -7.44 0.06 -26.59
N ASP A 32 -8.30 -0.65 -25.86
CA ASP A 32 -9.43 -1.42 -26.39
C ASP A 32 -9.05 -2.37 -27.54
N GLY A 33 -7.90 -3.05 -27.42
CA GLY A 33 -7.39 -4.02 -28.41
C GLY A 33 -6.84 -3.37 -29.69
N LYS A 34 -6.55 -2.07 -29.66
CA LYS A 34 -5.92 -1.32 -30.75
C LYS A 34 -4.59 -0.73 -30.27
N ALA A 35 -3.58 -0.81 -31.12
CA ALA A 35 -2.27 -0.22 -30.85
C ALA A 35 -2.24 1.27 -31.20
N TYR A 36 -1.78 2.09 -30.26
CA TYR A 36 -1.57 3.53 -30.42
C TYR A 36 -0.10 3.87 -30.19
N PHE A 37 0.40 4.85 -30.93
CA PHE A 37 1.68 5.50 -30.70
C PHE A 37 1.46 6.66 -29.72
N PHE A 38 1.97 6.51 -28.50
CA PHE A 38 1.95 7.53 -27.46
C PHE A 38 3.28 8.28 -27.43
N ALA A 39 3.24 9.62 -27.46
CA ALA A 39 4.44 10.44 -27.41
C ALA A 39 4.19 11.89 -26.96
N ASP A 40 5.26 12.54 -26.51
CA ASP A 40 5.35 13.99 -26.35
C ASP A 40 5.73 14.65 -27.67
N TYR A 41 4.78 15.33 -28.31
CA TYR A 41 5.02 16.09 -29.53
C TYR A 41 5.49 17.52 -29.24
N ILE A 42 6.62 17.91 -29.84
CA ILE A 42 7.27 19.23 -29.67
C ILE A 42 7.31 20.06 -30.97
N GLY A 43 6.68 19.60 -32.05
CA GLY A 43 6.60 20.33 -33.31
C GLY A 43 5.54 21.43 -33.29
N SER A 44 5.47 22.21 -34.38
CA SER A 44 4.56 23.36 -34.50
C SER A 44 3.25 23.05 -35.24
N LYS A 45 3.13 21.89 -35.89
CA LYS A 45 1.86 21.50 -36.54
C LYS A 45 0.77 21.25 -35.50
N ALA A 46 -0.45 21.66 -35.80
CA ALA A 46 -1.62 21.27 -35.01
C ALA A 46 -1.89 19.77 -35.26
N LEU A 47 -1.70 18.95 -34.22
CA LEU A 47 -2.04 17.54 -34.24
C LEU A 47 -3.32 17.30 -33.44
N VAL A 48 -4.14 16.36 -33.89
CA VAL A 48 -5.31 15.87 -33.16
C VAL A 48 -5.00 14.42 -32.80
N SER A 49 -5.14 14.08 -31.52
CA SER A 49 -4.99 12.70 -31.07
C SER A 49 -6.18 11.86 -31.53
N ASP A 50 -5.92 10.63 -31.95
CA ASP A 50 -6.95 9.64 -32.32
C ASP A 50 -7.65 9.02 -31.10
N TYR A 51 -7.16 9.32 -29.90
CA TYR A 51 -7.75 8.96 -28.61
C TYR A 51 -7.57 10.11 -27.61
N ASN A 52 -8.50 10.25 -26.66
CA ASN A 52 -8.40 11.26 -25.61
C ASN A 52 -7.22 10.94 -24.68
N VAL A 53 -6.21 11.81 -24.71
CA VAL A 53 -4.97 11.63 -23.94
C VAL A 53 -5.25 11.67 -22.43
N ASP A 54 -6.13 12.55 -21.97
CA ASP A 54 -6.44 12.68 -20.56
C ASP A 54 -7.14 11.42 -20.03
N ASP A 55 -8.05 10.84 -20.83
CA ASP A 55 -8.73 9.59 -20.46
C ASP A 55 -7.74 8.43 -20.41
N TYR A 56 -6.80 8.35 -21.36
CA TYR A 56 -5.75 7.34 -21.33
C TYR A 56 -4.85 7.50 -20.10
N LEU A 57 -4.36 8.72 -19.83
CA LEU A 57 -3.52 8.99 -18.67
C LEU A 57 -4.25 8.66 -17.36
N ALA A 58 -5.55 8.98 -17.26
CA ALA A 58 -6.37 8.62 -16.12
C ALA A 58 -6.56 7.09 -15.99
N SER A 59 -6.62 6.36 -17.10
CA SER A 59 -6.76 4.90 -17.10
C SER A 59 -5.53 4.15 -16.59
N ILE A 60 -4.34 4.73 -16.80
CA ILE A 60 -3.05 4.19 -16.34
C ILE A 60 -2.55 4.83 -15.05
N ALA A 61 -3.22 5.90 -14.59
CA ALA A 61 -2.87 6.53 -13.32
C ALA A 61 -3.07 5.51 -12.19
N PRO A 62 -2.14 5.43 -11.22
CA PRO A 62 -2.36 4.63 -10.02
C PRO A 62 -3.67 5.06 -9.39
N LYS A 63 -4.62 4.13 -9.22
CA LYS A 63 -5.81 4.41 -8.43
C LYS A 63 -5.35 4.65 -6.99
N GLU A 64 -5.51 5.87 -6.49
CA GLU A 64 -5.30 6.15 -5.07
C GLU A 64 -6.23 5.23 -4.28
N THR A 65 -5.66 4.17 -3.73
CA THR A 65 -6.41 3.22 -2.93
C THR A 65 -6.52 3.85 -1.56
N GLN A 66 -7.73 4.28 -1.17
CA GLN A 66 -7.95 4.74 0.19
C GLN A 66 -7.62 3.60 1.15
N LEU A 67 -6.60 3.80 1.98
CA LEU A 67 -6.15 2.80 2.93
C LEU A 67 -7.25 2.55 3.98
N ILE A 68 -7.38 1.30 4.41
CA ILE A 68 -8.30 0.89 5.48
C ILE A 68 -7.62 1.19 6.82
N PRO A 69 -8.15 2.12 7.64
CA PRO A 69 -7.51 2.47 8.90
C PRO A 69 -7.60 1.34 9.91
N VAL A 70 -6.47 1.03 10.55
CA VAL A 70 -6.36 0.11 11.68
C VAL A 70 -6.23 0.93 12.96
N ILE A 71 -7.27 0.92 13.79
CA ILE A 71 -7.32 1.73 15.01
C ILE A 71 -7.14 0.81 16.21
N ILE A 72 -6.02 0.90 16.92
CA ILE A 72 -5.83 0.24 18.22
C ILE A 72 -6.35 1.17 19.32
N ASP A 73 -7.51 0.80 19.88
CA ASP A 73 -8.23 1.57 20.91
C ASP A 73 -7.71 1.26 22.33
N ASN A 74 -7.33 0.01 22.58
CA ASN A 74 -6.90 -0.43 23.91
C ASN A 74 -5.84 -1.53 23.84
N VAL A 75 -4.94 -1.54 24.82
CA VAL A 75 -3.98 -2.61 25.08
C VAL A 75 -4.11 -2.99 26.56
N ALA A 76 -4.70 -4.15 26.83
CA ALA A 76 -4.80 -4.71 28.18
C ALA A 76 -3.48 -5.38 28.62
N GLY A 77 -3.34 -5.64 29.93
CA GLY A 77 -2.20 -6.39 30.47
C GLY A 77 -0.88 -5.61 30.55
N GLN A 78 -0.94 -4.29 30.47
CA GLN A 78 0.23 -3.42 30.67
C GLN A 78 0.74 -3.47 32.11
N LEU A 79 2.03 -3.20 32.30
CA LEU A 79 2.65 -3.11 33.62
C LEU A 79 2.44 -1.71 34.23
N GLU A 80 2.11 -1.69 35.51
CA GLU A 80 1.97 -0.45 36.28
C GLU A 80 3.34 0.17 36.62
N GLY A 81 3.35 1.47 36.90
CA GLY A 81 4.55 2.19 37.33
C GLY A 81 5.49 2.62 36.20
N TYR A 82 5.16 2.32 34.93
CA TYR A 82 5.88 2.80 33.76
C TYR A 82 5.20 4.01 33.12
N VAL A 83 5.99 4.99 32.68
CA VAL A 83 5.51 6.12 31.89
C VAL A 83 5.53 5.72 30.43
N ASN A 84 4.35 5.51 29.85
CA ASN A 84 4.18 5.23 28.44
C ASN A 84 3.73 6.52 27.71
N ASN A 85 4.36 6.85 26.58
CA ASN A 85 3.89 7.92 25.71
C ASN A 85 2.72 7.44 24.82
N GLU A 86 2.18 8.34 23.98
CA GLU A 86 1.21 7.96 22.97
C GLU A 86 1.77 6.84 22.08
N ASN A 87 0.98 5.78 21.86
CA ASN A 87 1.33 4.60 21.08
C ASN A 87 2.48 3.74 21.63
N GLU A 88 2.91 3.97 22.87
CA GLU A 88 3.90 3.14 23.57
C GLU A 88 3.23 2.32 24.68
N TYR A 89 3.72 1.11 24.90
CA TYR A 89 3.18 0.18 25.90
C TYR A 89 4.31 -0.58 26.57
N THR A 90 4.28 -0.68 27.90
CA THR A 90 5.17 -1.56 28.66
C THR A 90 4.38 -2.78 29.13
N VAL A 91 4.81 -3.98 28.73
CA VAL A 91 4.05 -5.23 28.89
C VAL A 91 4.94 -6.38 29.35
N PRO A 92 4.41 -7.37 30.09
CA PRO A 92 5.19 -8.54 30.50
C PRO A 92 5.46 -9.49 29.33
N GLN A 93 6.65 -10.09 29.31
CA GLN A 93 7.01 -11.17 28.39
C GLN A 93 6.10 -12.40 28.58
N SER A 94 5.78 -13.08 27.48
CA SER A 94 5.08 -14.37 27.44
C SER A 94 3.74 -14.43 28.20
N SER A 95 3.08 -13.29 28.38
CA SER A 95 1.81 -13.21 29.11
C SER A 95 0.59 -13.37 28.21
N ASP A 96 -0.38 -14.15 28.68
CA ASP A 96 -1.69 -14.29 28.02
C ASP A 96 -2.66 -13.14 28.36
N ALA A 97 -2.29 -12.26 29.29
CA ALA A 97 -3.10 -11.11 29.68
C ALA A 97 -2.93 -9.90 28.75
N VAL A 98 -1.91 -9.90 27.88
CA VAL A 98 -1.62 -8.79 26.97
C VAL A 98 -2.46 -8.95 25.71
N ILE A 99 -3.47 -8.11 25.55
CA ILE A 99 -4.43 -8.19 24.44
C ILE A 99 -4.65 -6.78 23.90
N ALA A 100 -4.38 -6.57 22.61
CA ALA A 100 -4.76 -5.36 21.90
C ALA A 100 -6.13 -5.54 21.24
N THR A 101 -6.96 -4.51 21.34
CA THR A 101 -8.29 -4.48 20.71
C THR A 101 -8.50 -3.15 20.00
N GLY A 102 -9.34 -3.16 18.98
CA GLY A 102 -9.73 -1.93 18.30
C GLY A 102 -10.58 -2.19 17.07
N LYS A 103 -10.62 -1.23 16.14
CA LYS A 103 -11.50 -1.27 14.97
C LYS A 103 -10.74 -1.56 13.69
N LEU A 104 -11.34 -2.42 12.87
CA LEU A 104 -10.86 -2.75 11.53
C LEU A 104 -12.05 -3.12 10.65
N ALA A 105 -12.38 -2.26 9.69
CA ALA A 105 -13.55 -2.37 8.83
C ALA A 105 -13.35 -3.39 7.69
N ILE A 106 -13.15 -4.65 8.05
CA ILE A 106 -13.04 -5.78 7.11
C ILE A 106 -14.04 -6.89 7.48
N PRO A 107 -14.35 -7.81 6.55
CA PRO A 107 -15.16 -8.98 6.88
C PRO A 107 -14.54 -9.83 7.98
N ASP A 108 -15.40 -10.48 8.76
CA ASP A 108 -15.00 -11.37 9.85
C ASP A 108 -14.04 -12.45 9.37
N ARG A 109 -12.84 -12.49 9.97
CA ARG A 109 -11.79 -13.45 9.63
C ARG A 109 -10.68 -13.49 10.68
N LYS A 110 -9.93 -14.59 10.66
CA LYS A 110 -8.65 -14.72 11.36
C LYS A 110 -7.49 -14.40 10.42
N PHE A 111 -6.46 -13.74 10.95
CA PHE A 111 -5.27 -13.35 10.20
C PHE A 111 -4.06 -13.26 11.13
N LYS A 112 -2.90 -12.93 10.55
CA LYS A 112 -1.63 -12.79 11.28
C LYS A 112 -1.18 -11.35 11.19
N VAL A 113 -0.64 -10.83 12.30
CA VAL A 113 -0.07 -9.48 12.38
C VAL A 113 1.42 -9.60 12.68
N PRO A 114 2.30 -9.12 11.80
CA PRO A 114 3.75 -9.16 12.04
C PRO A 114 4.19 -8.07 13.01
N PHE A 115 4.93 -8.48 14.04
CA PHE A 115 5.65 -7.60 14.96
C PHE A 115 7.14 -7.78 14.75
N LYS A 116 7.88 -6.67 14.70
CA LYS A 116 9.33 -6.69 14.50
C LYS A 116 10.06 -6.26 15.76
N ARG A 117 11.03 -7.06 16.20
CA ARG A 117 11.95 -6.71 17.28
C ARG A 117 12.99 -5.72 16.76
N VAL A 118 13.18 -4.59 17.44
CA VAL A 118 13.95 -3.44 16.92
C VAL A 118 15.45 -3.73 16.83
N ASP A 119 16.02 -4.41 17.81
CA ASP A 119 17.46 -4.67 17.93
C ASP A 119 17.98 -5.75 16.96
N THR A 120 17.17 -6.78 16.69
CA THR A 120 17.54 -7.98 15.92
C THR A 120 16.85 -8.03 14.56
N GLY A 121 15.79 -7.26 14.36
CA GLY A 121 14.93 -7.35 13.17
C GLY A 121 14.05 -8.61 13.13
N ARG A 122 14.06 -9.46 14.17
CA ARG A 122 13.26 -10.68 14.24
C ARG A 122 11.77 -10.34 14.09
N VAL A 123 11.06 -11.05 13.21
CA VAL A 123 9.61 -10.92 13.07
C VAL A 123 8.92 -12.05 13.81
N GLN A 124 7.90 -11.71 14.60
CA GLN A 124 6.98 -12.65 15.23
C GLN A 124 5.57 -12.39 14.69
N LEU A 125 4.88 -13.45 14.27
CA LEU A 125 3.52 -13.37 13.76
C LEU A 125 2.54 -13.63 14.90
N MET A 126 1.70 -12.65 15.20
CA MET A 126 0.66 -12.75 16.24
C MET A 126 -0.70 -13.08 15.59
N PRO A 127 -1.49 -14.00 16.14
CA PRO A 127 -2.82 -14.29 15.63
C PRO A 127 -3.78 -13.13 15.96
N ALA A 128 -4.57 -12.70 14.99
CA ALA A 128 -5.66 -11.76 15.16
C ALA A 128 -6.97 -12.34 14.63
N GLU A 129 -8.07 -11.84 15.15
CA GLU A 129 -9.41 -12.12 14.68
C GLU A 129 -10.20 -10.81 14.60
N VAL A 130 -10.97 -10.62 13.54
CA VAL A 130 -12.01 -9.58 13.43
C VAL A 130 -13.37 -10.24 13.50
N VAL A 131 -14.24 -9.69 14.34
CA VAL A 131 -15.67 -10.02 14.44
C VAL A 131 -16.44 -8.71 14.51
N GLU A 132 -17.41 -8.53 13.62
CA GLU A 132 -18.26 -7.33 13.54
C GLU A 132 -17.45 -6.02 13.47
N GLY A 133 -16.32 -6.05 12.75
CA GLY A 133 -15.44 -4.88 12.57
C GLY A 133 -14.55 -4.54 13.79
N VAL A 134 -14.56 -5.36 14.83
CA VAL A 134 -13.68 -5.23 16.00
C VAL A 134 -12.62 -6.31 15.94
N PHE A 135 -11.34 -5.93 15.97
CA PHE A 135 -10.25 -6.90 16.06
C PHE A 135 -9.84 -7.17 17.51
N THR A 136 -9.43 -8.42 17.76
CA THR A 136 -8.76 -8.87 18.97
C THR A 136 -7.42 -9.49 18.60
N LEU A 137 -6.37 -9.07 19.29
CA LEU A 137 -4.99 -9.45 19.02
C LEU A 137 -4.26 -9.79 20.34
N PRO A 138 -4.18 -11.07 20.71
CA PRO A 138 -3.34 -11.53 21.81
C PRO A 138 -1.85 -11.30 21.47
N LEU A 139 -1.13 -10.64 22.39
CA LEU A 139 0.26 -10.21 22.20
C LEU A 139 1.21 -11.00 23.10
N LYS A 140 1.44 -12.26 22.75
CA LYS A 140 2.35 -13.14 23.52
C LYS A 140 3.78 -13.04 23.00
N PHE A 141 4.49 -11.98 23.39
CA PHE A 141 5.89 -11.79 23.00
C PHE A 141 6.80 -12.85 23.63
N GLU A 142 7.50 -13.64 22.82
CA GLU A 142 8.33 -14.75 23.31
C GLU A 142 9.61 -14.28 24.02
N THR A 143 10.09 -13.08 23.69
CA THR A 143 11.33 -12.52 24.22
C THR A 143 11.14 -11.07 24.61
N ASN A 144 11.82 -10.65 25.68
CA ASN A 144 11.96 -9.25 26.05
C ASN A 144 12.62 -8.39 24.94
N GLY A 145 12.57 -7.07 25.15
CA GLY A 145 13.11 -6.07 24.24
C GLY A 145 12.02 -5.18 23.65
N VAL A 146 12.40 -4.36 22.67
CA VAL A 146 11.48 -3.42 22.03
C VAL A 146 10.95 -4.02 20.74
N TRP A 147 9.64 -4.04 20.61
CA TRP A 147 8.90 -4.52 19.45
C TRP A 147 8.06 -3.42 18.84
N ILE A 148 7.91 -3.45 17.52
CA ILE A 148 7.07 -2.50 16.78
C ILE A 148 6.11 -3.22 15.83
N VAL A 149 4.99 -2.56 15.57
CA VAL A 149 4.09 -2.84 14.44
C VAL A 149 3.74 -1.51 13.79
N ASN A 150 3.79 -1.45 12.46
CA ASN A 150 3.54 -0.23 11.69
C ASN A 150 2.96 -0.58 10.31
N GLN A 151 2.60 0.45 9.52
CA GLN A 151 2.01 0.29 8.19
C GLN A 151 2.82 -0.62 7.27
N ALA A 152 4.15 -0.45 7.19
CA ALA A 152 4.98 -1.25 6.30
C ALA A 152 4.93 -2.74 6.65
N LEU A 153 4.92 -3.07 7.94
CA LEU A 153 4.84 -4.45 8.42
C LEU A 153 3.49 -5.10 8.07
N ILE A 154 2.37 -4.42 8.35
CA ILE A 154 1.04 -5.02 8.14
C ILE A 154 0.67 -5.15 6.65
N ASN A 155 1.36 -4.44 5.76
CA ASN A 155 1.14 -4.49 4.32
C ASN A 155 2.16 -5.35 3.55
N THR A 156 3.12 -6.00 4.22
CA THR A 156 4.23 -6.71 3.57
C THR A 156 3.78 -7.82 2.60
N ASP A 157 2.61 -8.42 2.83
CA ASP A 157 2.08 -9.51 1.99
C ASP A 157 1.21 -9.03 0.81
N TYR A 158 1.08 -7.72 0.60
CA TYR A 158 0.25 -7.14 -0.46
C TYR A 158 1.11 -6.42 -1.52
N GLU A 159 0.65 -6.45 -2.77
CA GLU A 159 1.34 -5.77 -3.89
C GLU A 159 1.36 -4.25 -3.74
N GLN A 160 0.40 -3.71 -3.01
CA GLN A 160 0.27 -2.30 -2.64
C GLN A 160 -0.28 -2.20 -1.23
N ASP A 161 -0.05 -1.07 -0.56
CA ASP A 161 -0.60 -0.82 0.77
C ASP A 161 -2.14 -0.86 0.72
N ILE A 162 -2.72 -1.64 1.64
CA ILE A 162 -4.16 -1.77 1.82
C ILE A 162 -4.59 -1.14 3.15
N PHE A 163 -3.74 -1.23 4.17
CA PHE A 163 -4.04 -0.80 5.53
C PHE A 163 -3.22 0.42 5.94
N GLU A 164 -3.80 1.28 6.76
CA GLU A 164 -3.11 2.40 7.41
C GLU A 164 -2.97 2.13 8.90
N LEU A 165 -1.75 2.24 9.44
CA LEU A 165 -1.49 2.03 10.86
C LEU A 165 -0.37 2.94 11.34
N THR A 166 -0.67 3.78 12.33
CA THR A 166 0.34 4.49 13.11
C THR A 166 1.17 3.51 13.92
N GLU A 167 2.49 3.66 13.86
CA GLU A 167 3.43 2.78 14.57
C GLU A 167 3.09 2.69 16.06
N ARG A 168 3.04 1.45 16.56
CA ARG A 168 2.92 1.15 17.99
C ARG A 168 4.20 0.48 18.47
N LYS A 169 4.66 0.87 19.66
CA LYS A 169 5.88 0.37 20.29
C LYS A 169 5.56 -0.37 21.58
N PHE A 170 6.15 -1.55 21.74
CA PHE A 170 5.97 -2.40 22.90
C PHE A 170 7.34 -2.66 23.55
N SER A 171 7.52 -2.13 24.76
CA SER A 171 8.64 -2.44 25.64
C SER A 171 8.29 -3.68 26.46
N VAL A 172 8.84 -4.82 26.05
CA VAL A 172 8.56 -6.12 26.67
C VAL A 172 9.64 -6.42 27.70
N ILE A 173 9.23 -6.71 28.94
CA ILE A 173 10.12 -7.01 30.06
C ILE A 173 9.80 -8.32 30.77
#